data_AF-A0A350FYZ1-F1
#
_entry.id   AF-A0A350FYZ1-F1
#
_cell.length_a   1.000
_cell.length_b   1.000
_cell.length_c   1.000
_cell.angle_alpha   90.00
_cell.angle_beta   90.00
_cell.angle_gamma   90.00
#
_symmetry.space_group_name_H-M   'P 1'
#
loop_
_entity.id
_entity.type
_entity.pdbx_description
1 polymer ?
#
loop_
_entity_poly.entity_id
_entity_poly.type
_entity_poly.pdbx_seq_one_letter_code
_entity_poly.pdbx_strand_id
1 'polypeptide(L)'
;MKKSTLAINALAIAFVAIFIKQAGHESAHGILATLVGAKWTQLNLFFADSVWKGEPNQIGNAILTGGAAILNIVIAFIAAWMFNRKSIASNASLRLFLFYLTAYNLFAGFGYLFTDPLFYQPGGENLGDWKKIVDMLGGGWNVRLPISLIGAAGVLWGFFWVARNAHAFIPPDKPERFRSALWLLLFPYVTINILFTAFAIFGPLPDEIVLIIAIQYWFGYFGIGWGAFMSGLWIQAPGGLERSGVPESIQWGWVVASILLLVFSIFVLLPTIQFS
;
A
#
# COMPACT_ATOMS: atom_id res chain seq x y z
N MET A 1 6.60 27.36 -9.16
CA MET A 1 7.00 26.37 -8.11
C MET A 1 8.30 25.68 -8.52
N LYS A 2 9.28 25.56 -7.60
CA LYS A 2 10.51 24.81 -7.90
C LYS A 2 10.18 23.31 -7.96
N LYS A 3 10.42 22.68 -9.12
CA LYS A 3 10.12 21.26 -9.38
C LYS A 3 10.72 20.33 -8.32
N SER A 4 11.91 20.69 -7.82
CA SER A 4 12.61 19.96 -6.76
C SER A 4 11.80 19.88 -5.45
N THR A 5 11.10 20.96 -5.06
CA THR A 5 10.32 20.96 -3.81
C THR A 5 9.14 19.99 -3.88
N LEU A 6 8.40 19.99 -5.00
CA LEU A 6 7.31 19.05 -5.23
C LEU A 6 7.82 17.61 -5.14
N ALA A 7 8.88 17.28 -5.89
CA ALA A 7 9.42 15.93 -5.94
C ALA A 7 9.91 15.43 -4.56
N ILE A 8 10.60 16.28 -3.80
CA ILE A 8 11.10 15.95 -2.46
C ILE A 8 9.94 15.72 -1.49
N ASN A 9 8.96 16.64 -1.44
CA ASN A 9 7.82 16.50 -0.54
C ASN A 9 6.96 15.27 -0.90
N ALA A 10 6.69 15.07 -2.19
CA ALA A 10 5.94 13.92 -2.68
C ALA A 10 6.64 12.60 -2.33
N LEU A 11 7.94 12.48 -2.59
CA LEU A 11 8.70 11.28 -2.28
C LEU A 11 8.80 11.01 -0.77
N ALA A 12 9.15 12.01 0.03
CA ALA A 12 9.28 11.84 1.48
C ALA A 12 7.95 11.40 2.12
N ILE A 13 6.85 12.07 1.75
CA ILE A 13 5.52 11.76 2.28
C ILE A 13 5.02 10.40 1.76
N ALA A 14 5.23 10.09 0.48
CA ALA A 14 4.89 8.80 -0.09
C ALA A 14 5.66 7.67 0.59
N PHE A 15 6.96 7.87 0.88
CA PHE A 15 7.79 6.89 1.59
C PHE A 15 7.27 6.63 3.00
N VAL A 16 6.93 7.68 3.76
CA VAL A 16 6.32 7.51 5.09
C VAL A 16 4.99 6.74 4.99
N ALA A 17 4.15 7.05 4.00
CA ALA A 17 2.88 6.37 3.80
C ALA A 17 3.03 4.87 3.43
N ILE A 18 3.91 4.52 2.49
CA ILE A 18 4.16 3.11 2.14
C ILE A 18 4.82 2.36 3.29
N PHE A 19 5.72 3.00 4.04
CA PHE A 19 6.33 2.38 5.22
C PHE A 19 5.26 2.04 6.26
N ILE A 20 4.40 3.00 6.62
CA ILE A 20 3.32 2.78 7.59
C ILE A 20 2.38 1.68 7.11
N LYS A 21 2.02 1.67 5.82
CA LYS A 21 1.23 0.59 5.22
C LYS A 21 1.95 -0.74 5.36
N GLN A 22 3.20 -0.84 4.93
CA GLN A 22 3.93 -2.11 4.90
C GLN A 22 4.19 -2.65 6.30
N ALA A 23 4.82 -1.87 7.17
CA ALA A 23 5.08 -2.29 8.54
C ALA A 23 3.79 -2.55 9.31
N GLY A 24 2.75 -1.75 9.07
CA GLY A 24 1.42 -1.94 9.66
C GLY A 24 0.74 -3.23 9.19
N HIS A 25 0.85 -3.58 7.90
CA HIS A 25 0.31 -4.81 7.34
C HIS A 25 0.99 -6.05 7.95
N GLU A 26 2.32 -6.10 7.96
CA GLU A 26 3.04 -7.23 8.58
C GLU A 26 2.79 -7.32 10.09
N SER A 27 2.76 -6.17 10.77
CA SER A 27 2.41 -6.12 12.20
C SER A 27 0.97 -6.58 12.46
N ALA A 28 0.06 -6.40 11.51
CA ALA A 28 -1.32 -6.84 11.64
C ALA A 28 -1.41 -8.37 11.73
N HIS A 29 -0.63 -9.12 10.94
CA HIS A 29 -0.56 -10.58 11.07
C HIS A 29 -0.15 -10.99 12.48
N GLY A 30 0.90 -10.36 13.02
CA GLY A 30 1.38 -10.63 14.38
C GLY A 30 0.37 -10.29 15.48
N ILE A 31 -0.25 -9.11 15.41
CA ILE A 31 -1.28 -8.69 16.36
C ILE A 31 -2.48 -9.64 16.28
N LEU A 32 -2.96 -9.94 15.08
CA LEU A 32 -4.08 -10.85 14.87
C LEU A 32 -3.76 -12.26 15.36
N ALA A 33 -2.52 -12.72 15.19
CA ALA A 33 -2.05 -13.98 15.76
C ALA A 33 -2.24 -14.01 17.28
N THR A 34 -1.79 -12.97 17.99
CA THR A 34 -1.98 -12.90 19.45
C THR A 34 -3.46 -12.87 19.86
N LEU A 35 -4.31 -12.20 19.08
CA LEU A 35 -5.75 -12.13 19.35
C LEU A 35 -6.47 -13.46 19.17
N VAL A 36 -6.03 -14.31 18.23
CA VAL A 36 -6.64 -15.63 17.98
C VAL A 36 -6.00 -16.76 18.79
N GLY A 37 -5.04 -16.45 19.66
CA GLY A 37 -4.36 -17.40 20.55
C GLY A 37 -3.10 -18.04 19.98
N ALA A 38 -2.64 -17.61 18.80
CA ALA A 38 -1.32 -17.95 18.28
C ALA A 38 -0.23 -17.06 18.89
N LYS A 39 1.03 -17.51 18.84
CA LYS A 39 2.19 -16.75 19.29
C LYS A 39 2.82 -16.05 18.09
N TRP A 40 2.93 -14.72 18.14
CA TRP A 40 3.75 -13.97 17.19
C TRP A 40 5.23 -14.28 17.44
N THR A 41 5.93 -14.79 16.43
CA THR A 41 7.33 -15.24 16.54
C THR A 41 8.29 -14.31 15.82
N GLN A 42 7.91 -13.76 14.66
CA GLN A 42 8.81 -12.92 13.87
C GLN A 42 8.11 -11.75 13.19
N LEU A 43 8.83 -10.63 13.06
CA LEU A 43 8.45 -9.50 12.22
C LEU A 43 9.61 -9.09 11.32
N ASN A 44 9.39 -9.16 10.03
CA ASN A 44 10.25 -8.60 9.01
C ASN A 44 9.50 -7.46 8.28
N LEU A 45 10.20 -6.65 7.49
CA LEU A 45 9.55 -5.67 6.63
C LEU A 45 8.58 -6.30 5.62
N PHE A 46 8.81 -7.55 5.21
CA PHE A 46 8.06 -8.22 4.13
C PHE A 46 7.27 -9.46 4.55
N PHE A 47 7.41 -9.89 5.80
CA PHE A 47 6.66 -11.02 6.32
C PHE A 47 6.51 -10.91 7.84
N ALA A 48 5.52 -11.60 8.38
CA ALA A 48 5.43 -11.90 9.80
C ALA A 48 5.16 -13.40 9.97
N ASP A 49 5.72 -13.96 11.04
CA ASP A 49 5.56 -15.38 11.37
C ASP A 49 4.80 -15.56 12.69
N SER A 50 4.09 -16.68 12.80
CA SER A 50 3.38 -17.04 14.01
C SER A 50 3.22 -18.55 14.16
N VAL A 51 3.15 -19.01 15.40
CA VAL A 51 3.03 -20.43 15.73
C VAL A 51 1.86 -20.65 16.68
N TRP A 52 1.02 -21.62 16.37
CA TRP A 52 -0.05 -22.06 17.27
C TRP A 52 0.54 -22.84 18.45
N LYS A 53 0.09 -22.54 19.68
CA LYS A 53 0.49 -23.27 20.89
C LYS A 53 -0.23 -24.61 21.06
N GLY A 54 -1.14 -24.95 20.15
CA GLY A 54 -1.96 -26.16 20.12
C GLY A 54 -2.59 -26.34 18.74
N GLU A 55 -3.70 -27.06 18.66
CA GLU A 55 -4.38 -27.27 17.37
C GLU A 55 -4.88 -25.94 16.77
N PRO A 56 -4.46 -25.60 15.54
CA PRO A 56 -4.96 -24.43 14.84
C PRO A 56 -6.47 -24.54 14.62
N ASN A 57 -7.23 -23.49 14.93
CA ASN A 57 -8.64 -23.44 14.57
C ASN A 57 -8.83 -22.67 13.25
N GLN A 58 -9.77 -23.13 12.43
CA GLN A 58 -9.98 -22.61 11.07
C GLN A 58 -10.37 -21.13 11.07
N ILE A 59 -11.21 -20.68 12.01
CA ILE A 59 -11.63 -19.27 12.09
C ILE A 59 -10.43 -18.37 12.44
N GLY A 60 -9.59 -18.79 13.38
CA GLY A 60 -8.38 -18.09 13.79
C GLY A 60 -7.37 -17.98 12.65
N ASN A 61 -7.15 -19.06 11.89
CA ASN A 61 -6.32 -19.01 10.68
C ASN A 61 -6.89 -18.03 9.63
N ALA A 62 -8.23 -17.96 9.49
CA ALA A 62 -8.84 -17.05 8.54
C ALA A 62 -8.64 -15.58 8.95
N ILE A 63 -8.80 -15.28 10.24
CA ILE A 63 -8.56 -13.95 10.80
C ILE A 63 -7.09 -13.56 10.64
N LEU A 64 -6.17 -14.44 11.04
CA LEU A 64 -4.73 -14.21 10.97
C LEU A 64 -4.26 -13.92 9.55
N THR A 65 -4.75 -14.71 8.60
CA THR A 65 -4.22 -14.70 7.24
C THR A 65 -4.89 -13.63 6.38
N GLY A 66 -6.22 -13.53 6.42
CA GLY A 66 -6.96 -12.56 5.61
C GLY A 66 -7.03 -11.17 6.21
N GLY A 67 -6.87 -11.04 7.53
CA GLY A 67 -7.17 -9.83 8.27
C GLY A 67 -6.25 -8.65 7.96
N ALA A 68 -4.99 -8.88 7.60
CA ALA A 68 -4.05 -7.81 7.28
C ALA A 68 -4.46 -7.03 6.01
N ALA A 69 -4.98 -7.72 4.98
CA ALA A 69 -5.53 -7.07 3.79
C ALA A 69 -6.86 -6.34 4.09
N ILE A 70 -7.71 -6.91 4.96
CA ILE A 70 -8.94 -6.23 5.41
C ILE A 70 -8.60 -4.95 6.17
N LEU A 71 -7.59 -4.97 7.04
CA LEU A 71 -7.12 -3.78 7.76
C LEU A 71 -6.66 -2.69 6.79
N ASN A 72 -5.90 -3.05 5.76
CA ASN A 72 -5.53 -2.10 4.70
C ASN A 72 -6.78 -1.48 4.05
N ILE A 73 -7.80 -2.27 3.70
CA ILE A 73 -9.05 -1.74 3.13
C ILE A 73 -9.72 -0.74 4.09
N VAL A 74 -9.79 -1.07 5.38
CA VAL A 74 -10.36 -0.18 6.41
C VAL A 74 -9.57 1.13 6.51
N ILE A 75 -8.24 1.05 6.60
CA ILE A 75 -7.36 2.23 6.65
C ILE A 75 -7.52 3.08 5.39
N ALA A 76 -7.63 2.46 4.21
CA ALA A 76 -7.84 3.16 2.96
C ALA A 76 -9.13 3.98 2.98
N PHE A 77 -10.24 3.40 3.43
CA PHE A 77 -11.52 4.11 3.53
C PHE A 77 -11.48 5.24 4.55
N ILE A 78 -10.88 5.01 5.72
CA ILE A 78 -10.73 6.04 6.76
C ILE A 78 -9.89 7.21 6.22
N ALA A 79 -8.72 6.91 5.63
CA ALA A 79 -7.85 7.92 5.07
C ALA A 79 -8.51 8.68 3.90
N ALA A 80 -9.27 7.97 3.05
CA ALA A 80 -9.99 8.58 1.93
C ALA A 80 -11.10 9.52 2.43
N TRP A 81 -11.80 9.13 3.50
CA TRP A 81 -12.80 9.96 4.14
C TRP A 81 -12.17 11.20 4.79
N MET A 82 -11.05 11.04 5.51
CA MET A 82 -10.31 12.15 6.11
C MET A 82 -9.78 13.11 5.04
N PHE A 83 -9.25 12.60 3.93
CA PHE A 83 -8.75 13.39 2.80
C PHE A 83 -9.79 14.39 2.25
N ASN A 84 -11.08 14.01 2.30
CA ASN A 84 -12.19 14.82 1.81
C ASN A 84 -12.73 15.83 2.84
N ARG A 85 -12.17 15.90 4.05
CA ARG A 85 -12.59 16.88 5.06
C ARG A 85 -12.02 18.26 4.75
N LYS A 86 -12.86 19.29 4.81
CA LYS A 86 -12.44 20.70 4.63
C LYS A 86 -11.35 21.13 5.60
N SER A 87 -11.40 20.66 6.84
CA SER A 87 -10.36 20.93 7.86
C SER A 87 -8.99 20.36 7.50
N ILE A 88 -8.94 19.30 6.68
CA ILE A 88 -7.70 18.71 6.18
C ILE A 88 -7.20 19.44 4.94
N ALA A 89 -8.10 20.04 4.14
CA ALA A 89 -7.74 20.79 2.94
C ALA A 89 -6.79 21.97 3.20
N SER A 90 -6.82 22.56 4.40
CA SER A 90 -5.90 23.64 4.78
C SER A 90 -4.48 23.15 5.10
N ASN A 91 -4.28 21.86 5.35
CA ASN A 91 -2.96 21.27 5.62
C ASN A 91 -2.52 20.39 4.43
N ALA A 92 -1.86 21.01 3.46
CA ALA A 92 -1.44 20.36 2.23
C ALA A 92 -0.56 19.11 2.46
N SER A 93 0.36 19.15 3.42
CA SER A 93 1.27 18.04 3.74
C SER A 93 0.51 16.84 4.32
N LEU A 94 -0.38 17.07 5.30
CA LEU A 94 -1.20 16.02 5.88
C LEU A 94 -2.17 15.42 4.85
N ARG A 95 -2.78 16.27 4.01
CA ARG A 95 -3.65 15.80 2.94
C ARG A 95 -2.91 14.96 1.90
N LEU A 96 -1.68 15.34 1.56
CA LEU A 96 -0.83 14.56 0.68
C LEU A 96 -0.42 13.22 1.31
N PHE A 97 -0.15 13.20 2.61
CA PHE A 97 0.06 11.96 3.35
C PHE A 97 -1.15 11.03 3.28
N LEU A 98 -2.35 11.55 3.59
CA LEU A 98 -3.59 10.78 3.50
C LEU A 98 -3.86 10.28 2.08
N PHE A 99 -3.51 11.06 1.06
CA PHE A 99 -3.61 10.64 -0.33
C PHE A 99 -2.77 9.39 -0.64
N TYR A 100 -1.48 9.39 -0.31
CA TYR A 100 -0.64 8.22 -0.51
C TYR A 100 -1.02 7.07 0.41
N LEU A 101 -1.36 7.35 1.67
CA LEU A 101 -1.77 6.32 2.62
C LEU A 101 -3.01 5.58 2.11
N THR A 102 -4.02 6.32 1.62
CA THR A 102 -5.17 5.72 0.94
C THR A 102 -4.73 4.88 -0.24
N ALA A 103 -3.94 5.44 -1.17
CA ALA A 103 -3.56 4.74 -2.39
C ALA A 103 -2.84 3.42 -2.11
N TYR A 104 -1.81 3.44 -1.25
CA TYR A 104 -1.05 2.23 -0.91
C TYR A 104 -1.89 1.18 -0.19
N ASN A 105 -2.72 1.59 0.77
CA ASN A 105 -3.58 0.65 1.49
C ASN A 105 -4.68 0.07 0.59
N LEU A 106 -5.28 0.89 -0.26
CA LEU A 106 -6.34 0.48 -1.18
C LEU A 106 -5.81 -0.57 -2.16
N PHE A 107 -4.69 -0.28 -2.82
CA PHE A 107 -4.09 -1.20 -3.79
C PHE A 107 -3.52 -2.45 -3.13
N ALA A 108 -2.93 -2.36 -1.94
CA ALA A 108 -2.52 -3.56 -1.21
C ALA A 108 -3.74 -4.42 -0.86
N GLY A 109 -4.70 -3.87 -0.12
CA GLY A 109 -5.85 -4.62 0.38
C GLY A 109 -6.71 -5.23 -0.72
N PHE A 110 -7.20 -4.42 -1.66
CA PHE A 110 -8.01 -4.93 -2.78
C PHE A 110 -7.19 -5.70 -3.82
N GLY A 111 -5.89 -5.42 -3.93
CA GLY A 111 -4.97 -6.17 -4.77
C GLY A 111 -4.92 -7.64 -4.35
N TYR A 112 -4.71 -7.92 -3.06
CA TYR A 112 -4.77 -9.30 -2.53
C TYR A 112 -6.10 -9.99 -2.88
N LEU A 113 -7.24 -9.31 -2.67
CA LEU A 113 -8.55 -9.89 -3.02
C LEU A 113 -8.70 -10.18 -4.51
N PHE A 114 -8.05 -9.38 -5.36
CA PHE A 114 -8.16 -9.53 -6.81
C PHE A 114 -7.24 -10.65 -7.31
N THR A 115 -5.94 -10.53 -7.03
CA THR A 115 -4.91 -11.37 -7.65
C THR A 115 -4.82 -12.75 -7.04
N ASP A 116 -4.90 -12.87 -5.71
CA ASP A 116 -4.67 -14.14 -5.05
C ASP A 116 -5.69 -15.20 -5.46
N PRO A 117 -7.02 -14.92 -5.48
CA PRO A 117 -7.97 -15.93 -5.94
C PRO A 117 -7.84 -16.21 -7.44
N LEU A 118 -7.41 -15.26 -8.28
CA LEU A 118 -7.20 -15.51 -9.71
C LEU A 118 -6.02 -16.44 -9.96
N PHE A 119 -4.92 -16.25 -9.23
CA PHE A 119 -3.69 -17.03 -9.37
C PHE A 119 -3.54 -18.14 -8.31
N TYR A 120 -4.63 -18.49 -7.64
CA TYR A 120 -4.70 -19.63 -6.75
C TYR A 120 -4.49 -20.94 -7.54
N GLN A 121 -3.65 -21.81 -7.00
CA GLN A 121 -3.34 -23.12 -7.59
C GLN A 121 -3.65 -24.23 -6.57
N PRO A 122 -4.64 -25.11 -6.85
CA PRO A 122 -4.91 -26.25 -5.99
C PRO A 122 -3.68 -27.14 -5.84
N GLY A 123 -3.29 -27.44 -4.58
CA GLY A 123 -2.13 -28.29 -4.28
C GLY A 123 -0.76 -27.66 -4.52
N GLY A 124 -0.70 -26.36 -4.88
CA GLY A 124 0.55 -25.61 -5.01
C GLY A 124 0.94 -24.84 -3.75
N GLU A 125 2.10 -24.18 -3.79
CA GLU A 125 2.56 -23.30 -2.70
C GLU A 125 1.76 -21.99 -2.69
N ASN A 126 0.81 -21.90 -1.76
CA ASN A 126 -0.09 -20.75 -1.61
C ASN A 126 0.50 -19.72 -0.64
N LEU A 127 1.58 -19.05 -1.05
CA LEU A 127 2.30 -18.08 -0.22
C LEU A 127 1.49 -16.79 0.07
N GLY A 128 0.57 -16.42 -0.82
CA GLY A 128 -0.28 -15.22 -0.66
C GLY A 128 -1.37 -15.39 0.41
N ASP A 129 -1.63 -14.34 1.16
CA ASP A 129 -2.61 -14.29 2.25
C ASP A 129 -3.99 -14.80 1.81
N TRP A 130 -4.50 -14.27 0.70
CA TRP A 130 -5.84 -14.62 0.25
C TRP A 130 -5.87 -15.91 -0.55
N LYS A 131 -4.72 -16.44 -0.98
CA LYS A 131 -4.64 -17.81 -1.50
C LYS A 131 -4.93 -18.82 -0.41
N LYS A 132 -4.37 -18.61 0.80
CA LYS A 132 -4.65 -19.45 1.98
C LYS A 132 -6.11 -19.37 2.39
N ILE A 133 -6.74 -18.19 2.35
CA ILE A 133 -8.19 -18.04 2.60
C ILE A 133 -9.01 -18.82 1.57
N VAL A 134 -8.65 -18.71 0.29
CA VAL A 134 -9.33 -19.45 -0.79
C VAL A 134 -9.19 -20.95 -0.60
N ASP A 135 -8.00 -21.45 -0.23
CA ASP A 135 -7.75 -22.86 0.07
C ASP A 135 -8.64 -23.36 1.22
N MET A 136 -8.69 -22.60 2.32
CA MET A 136 -9.53 -22.91 3.48
C MET A 136 -11.03 -22.95 3.19
N LEU A 137 -11.47 -22.23 2.15
CA LEU A 137 -12.86 -22.19 1.68
C LEU A 137 -13.13 -23.22 0.55
N GLY A 138 -12.18 -24.11 0.28
CA GLY A 138 -12.31 -25.22 -0.67
C GLY A 138 -11.83 -24.92 -2.09
N GLY A 139 -11.23 -23.76 -2.35
CA GLY A 139 -10.52 -23.45 -3.60
C GLY A 139 -11.38 -23.34 -4.87
N GLY A 140 -12.70 -23.52 -4.76
CA GLY A 140 -13.62 -23.52 -5.89
C GLY A 140 -13.87 -22.16 -6.51
N TRP A 141 -14.26 -22.12 -7.79
CA TRP A 141 -14.59 -20.88 -8.49
C TRP A 141 -15.78 -20.12 -7.89
N ASN A 142 -16.70 -20.83 -7.22
CA ASN A 142 -17.79 -20.25 -6.44
C ASN A 142 -17.31 -19.37 -5.28
N VAL A 143 -16.08 -19.57 -4.80
CA VAL A 143 -15.44 -18.71 -3.79
C VAL A 143 -14.52 -17.70 -4.44
N ARG A 144 -13.68 -18.15 -5.39
CA ARG A 144 -12.67 -17.31 -6.04
C ARG A 144 -13.29 -16.14 -6.79
N LEU A 145 -14.34 -16.39 -7.58
CA LEU A 145 -14.92 -15.37 -8.44
C LEU A 145 -15.55 -14.21 -7.64
N PRO A 146 -16.39 -14.44 -6.61
CA PRO A 146 -16.89 -13.34 -5.78
C PRO A 146 -15.79 -12.49 -5.14
N ILE A 147 -14.75 -13.13 -4.58
CA ILE A 147 -13.63 -12.41 -3.92
C ILE A 147 -12.86 -11.59 -4.97
N SER A 148 -12.54 -12.18 -6.12
CA SER A 148 -11.87 -11.47 -7.22
C SER A 148 -12.69 -10.29 -7.73
N LEU A 149 -14.01 -10.41 -7.83
CA LEU A 149 -14.87 -9.31 -8.28
C LEU A 149 -14.87 -8.15 -7.29
N ILE A 150 -14.88 -8.44 -5.97
CA ILE A 150 -14.74 -7.41 -4.93
C ILE A 150 -13.37 -6.72 -5.05
N GLY A 151 -12.31 -7.51 -5.19
CA GLY A 151 -10.95 -7.00 -5.41
C GLY A 151 -10.87 -6.11 -6.66
N ALA A 152 -11.39 -6.58 -7.79
CA ALA A 152 -11.40 -5.85 -9.05
C ALA A 152 -12.16 -4.52 -8.95
N ALA A 153 -13.32 -4.52 -8.31
CA ALA A 153 -14.11 -3.31 -8.07
C ALA A 153 -13.34 -2.30 -7.22
N GLY A 154 -12.68 -2.76 -6.15
CA GLY A 154 -11.86 -1.92 -5.28
C GLY A 154 -10.63 -1.36 -6.00
N VAL A 155 -9.88 -2.19 -6.73
CA VAL A 155 -8.73 -1.76 -7.54
C VAL A 155 -9.16 -0.73 -8.58
N LEU A 156 -10.26 -0.98 -9.31
CA LEU A 156 -10.81 -0.04 -10.29
C LEU A 156 -11.21 1.29 -9.63
N TRP A 157 -11.86 1.23 -8.46
CA TRP A 157 -12.13 2.43 -7.68
C TRP A 157 -10.85 3.18 -7.33
N GLY A 158 -9.78 2.47 -6.94
CA GLY A 158 -8.46 3.03 -6.67
C GLY A 158 -7.88 3.81 -7.84
N PHE A 159 -7.94 3.26 -9.06
CA PHE A 159 -7.51 3.97 -10.28
C PHE A 159 -8.18 5.33 -10.42
N PHE A 160 -9.51 5.35 -10.38
CA PHE A 160 -10.27 6.58 -10.53
C PHE A 160 -10.10 7.50 -9.31
N TRP A 161 -9.98 6.96 -8.11
CA TRP A 161 -9.81 7.73 -6.89
C TRP A 161 -8.46 8.46 -6.90
N VAL A 162 -7.36 7.76 -7.16
CA VAL A 162 -6.02 8.37 -7.26
C VAL A 162 -6.03 9.44 -8.34
N ALA A 163 -6.53 9.11 -9.54
CA ALA A 163 -6.49 10.02 -10.66
C ALA A 163 -7.32 11.30 -10.42
N ARG A 164 -8.53 11.16 -9.85
CA ARG A 164 -9.41 12.30 -9.54
C ARG A 164 -8.87 13.16 -8.41
N ASN A 165 -8.36 12.54 -7.34
CA ASN A 165 -7.97 13.26 -6.14
C ASN A 165 -6.56 13.86 -6.22
N ALA A 166 -5.70 13.40 -7.14
CA ALA A 166 -4.44 14.07 -7.46
C ALA A 166 -4.64 15.53 -7.89
N HIS A 167 -5.80 15.86 -8.49
CA HIS A 167 -6.20 17.24 -8.84
C HIS A 167 -6.30 18.21 -7.66
N ALA A 168 -6.29 17.73 -6.42
CA ALA A 168 -6.14 18.60 -5.25
C ALA A 168 -4.76 19.29 -5.19
N PHE A 169 -3.76 18.73 -5.88
CA PHE A 169 -2.34 19.10 -5.80
C PHE A 169 -1.77 19.61 -7.14
N ILE A 170 -2.29 19.14 -8.27
CA ILE A 170 -1.78 19.52 -9.61
C ILE A 170 -2.47 20.79 -10.16
N PRO A 171 -1.76 21.62 -10.92
CA PRO A 171 -2.32 22.82 -11.54
C PRO A 171 -3.39 22.47 -12.59
N PRO A 172 -4.33 23.39 -12.88
CA PRO A 172 -5.39 23.17 -13.86
C PRO A 172 -4.89 23.20 -15.32
N ASP A 173 -3.80 23.93 -15.59
CA ASP A 173 -3.25 24.14 -16.93
C ASP A 173 -2.67 22.83 -17.51
N LYS A 174 -3.09 22.43 -18.72
CA LYS A 174 -2.79 21.10 -19.29
C LYS A 174 -1.27 20.79 -19.39
N PRO A 175 -0.44 21.66 -20.01
CA PRO A 175 1.01 21.45 -20.04
C PRO A 175 1.67 21.29 -18.66
N GLU A 176 1.29 22.11 -17.68
CA GLU A 176 1.85 22.03 -16.34
C GLU A 176 1.27 20.85 -15.53
N ARG A 177 0.01 20.52 -15.76
CA ARG A 177 -0.74 19.45 -15.11
C ARG A 177 -0.09 18.09 -15.33
N PHE A 178 0.21 17.74 -16.59
CA PHE A 178 0.85 16.46 -16.90
C PHE A 178 2.21 16.35 -16.21
N ARG A 179 3.03 17.40 -16.28
CA ARG A 179 4.34 17.44 -15.62
C ARG A 179 4.24 17.29 -14.11
N SER A 180 3.33 18.02 -13.46
CA SER A 180 3.11 17.90 -12.02
C SER A 180 2.57 16.52 -11.64
N ALA A 181 1.71 15.90 -12.45
CA ALA A 181 1.23 14.55 -12.22
C ALA A 181 2.36 13.51 -12.28
N LEU A 182 3.33 13.65 -13.20
CA LEU A 182 4.51 12.79 -13.24
C LEU A 182 5.35 12.89 -11.97
N TRP A 183 5.64 14.12 -11.51
CA TRP A 183 6.42 14.33 -10.28
C TRP A 183 5.69 13.95 -9.00
N LEU A 184 4.36 14.06 -8.99
CA LEU A 184 3.53 13.69 -7.86
C LEU A 184 3.31 12.18 -7.78
N LEU A 185 3.12 11.49 -8.90
CA LEU A 185 2.66 10.10 -8.89
C LEU A 185 3.70 9.13 -9.43
N LEU A 186 4.22 9.39 -10.63
CA LEU A 186 5.14 8.45 -11.29
C LEU A 186 6.51 8.41 -10.61
N PHE A 187 7.07 9.58 -10.26
CA PHE A 187 8.39 9.65 -9.64
C PHE A 187 8.45 8.94 -8.27
N PRO A 188 7.53 9.21 -7.32
CA PRO A 188 7.49 8.45 -6.07
C PRO A 188 7.24 6.96 -6.28
N TYR A 189 6.31 6.59 -7.17
CA TYR A 189 6.01 5.20 -7.50
C TYR A 189 7.26 4.42 -7.97
N VAL A 190 7.98 4.95 -8.96
CA VAL A 190 9.21 4.31 -9.47
C VAL A 190 10.28 4.24 -8.38
N THR A 191 10.51 5.34 -7.66
CA THR A 191 11.57 5.42 -6.65
C THR A 191 11.32 4.44 -5.50
N ILE A 192 10.08 4.37 -5.01
CA ILE A 192 9.69 3.47 -3.92
C ILE A 192 9.77 2.01 -4.38
N ASN A 193 9.32 1.68 -5.60
CA ASN A 193 9.41 0.31 -6.09
C ASN A 193 10.85 -0.15 -6.29
N ILE A 194 11.74 0.71 -6.79
CA ILE A 194 13.18 0.41 -6.86
C ILE A 194 13.73 0.16 -5.45
N LEU A 195 13.40 1.03 -4.50
CA LEU A 195 13.89 0.94 -3.13
C LEU A 195 13.43 -0.35 -2.43
N PHE A 196 12.14 -0.69 -2.50
CA PHE A 196 11.61 -1.91 -1.88
C PHE A 196 12.06 -3.19 -2.60
N THR A 197 12.29 -3.12 -3.92
CA THR A 197 12.94 -4.23 -4.64
C THR A 197 14.38 -4.41 -4.16
N ALA A 198 15.13 -3.32 -3.97
CA ALA A 198 16.49 -3.38 -3.43
C ALA A 198 16.49 -3.95 -2.00
N PHE A 199 15.54 -3.55 -1.15
CA PHE A 199 15.38 -4.13 0.18
C PHE A 199 15.09 -5.63 0.17
N ALA A 200 14.31 -6.11 -0.81
CA ALA A 200 14.05 -7.53 -0.95
C ALA A 200 15.34 -8.28 -1.36
N ILE A 201 16.07 -7.75 -2.35
CA ILE A 201 17.32 -8.35 -2.86
C ILE A 201 18.42 -8.40 -1.80
N PHE A 202 18.60 -7.30 -1.06
CA PHE A 202 19.67 -7.18 -0.06
C PHE A 202 19.23 -7.61 1.34
N GLY A 203 17.95 -7.94 1.52
CA GLY A 203 17.41 -8.49 2.76
C GLY A 203 17.71 -9.99 2.89
N PRO A 204 17.60 -10.55 4.11
CA PRO A 204 17.77 -11.98 4.36
C PRO A 204 16.53 -12.78 3.94
N LEU A 205 16.13 -12.67 2.67
CA LEU A 205 14.98 -13.38 2.10
C LEU A 205 15.43 -14.46 1.11
N PRO A 206 14.70 -15.59 1.00
CA PRO A 206 14.88 -16.54 -0.08
C PRO A 206 14.67 -15.88 -1.46
N ASP A 207 15.45 -16.29 -2.46
CA ASP A 207 15.42 -15.73 -3.83
C ASP A 207 14.02 -15.75 -4.46
N GLU A 208 13.24 -16.80 -4.18
CA GLU A 208 11.88 -16.97 -4.68
C GLU A 208 10.93 -15.88 -4.14
N ILE A 209 11.12 -15.45 -2.89
CA ILE A 209 10.34 -14.39 -2.26
C ILE A 209 10.71 -13.03 -2.83
N VAL A 210 11.98 -12.80 -3.20
CA VAL A 210 12.44 -11.55 -3.81
C VAL A 210 11.67 -11.26 -5.10
N LEU A 211 11.48 -12.26 -5.97
CA LEU A 211 10.72 -12.10 -7.20
C LEU A 211 9.25 -11.79 -6.94
N ILE A 212 8.63 -12.45 -5.95
CA ILE A 212 7.25 -12.20 -5.54
C ILE A 212 7.09 -10.75 -5.07
N ILE A 213 8.00 -10.26 -4.22
CA ILE A 213 7.99 -8.88 -3.75
C ILE A 213 8.16 -7.89 -4.91
N ALA A 214 9.11 -8.16 -5.82
CA ALA A 214 9.30 -7.29 -6.99
C ALA A 214 8.00 -7.20 -7.81
N ILE A 215 7.39 -8.34 -8.15
CA ILE A 215 6.11 -8.37 -8.89
C ILE A 215 5.02 -7.63 -8.10
N GLN A 216 4.90 -7.86 -6.80
CA GLN A 216 3.89 -7.22 -5.96
C GLN A 216 4.06 -5.69 -5.94
N TYR A 217 5.27 -5.15 -5.85
CA TYR A 217 5.46 -3.70 -5.79
C TYR A 217 5.25 -3.04 -7.16
N TRP A 218 5.77 -3.65 -8.22
CA TRP A 218 5.63 -3.12 -9.59
C TRP A 218 4.22 -3.29 -10.17
N PHE A 219 3.52 -4.38 -9.86
CA PHE A 219 2.18 -4.62 -10.42
C PHE A 219 1.06 -4.41 -9.41
N GLY A 220 1.31 -4.48 -8.11
CA GLY A 220 0.28 -4.23 -7.09
C GLY A 220 -0.06 -2.74 -6.95
N TYR A 221 0.95 -1.85 -7.01
CA TYR A 221 0.73 -0.40 -6.86
C TYR A 221 0.66 0.37 -8.19
N PHE A 222 0.56 -0.34 -9.32
CA PHE A 222 0.62 0.25 -10.66
C PHE A 222 -0.43 1.34 -10.91
N GLY A 223 -1.55 1.32 -10.18
CA GLY A 223 -2.56 2.36 -10.28
C GLY A 223 -2.10 3.74 -9.79
N ILE A 224 -1.07 3.82 -8.95
CA ILE A 224 -0.40 5.09 -8.63
C ILE A 224 0.34 5.63 -9.86
N GLY A 225 1.16 4.79 -10.49
CA GLY A 225 1.89 5.15 -11.72
C GLY A 225 0.94 5.51 -12.87
N TRP A 226 -0.11 4.70 -13.10
CA TRP A 226 -1.12 4.97 -14.12
C TRP A 226 -1.95 6.23 -13.81
N GLY A 227 -2.16 6.52 -12.51
CA GLY A 227 -2.78 7.75 -12.04
C GLY A 227 -2.10 9.00 -12.62
N ALA A 228 -0.78 8.99 -12.83
CA ALA A 228 -0.06 10.10 -13.45
C ALA A 228 -0.59 10.41 -14.86
N PHE A 229 -0.78 9.38 -15.67
CA PHE A 229 -1.30 9.50 -17.04
C PHE A 229 -2.78 9.83 -17.03
N MET A 230 -3.56 9.18 -16.17
CA MET A 230 -4.99 9.45 -16.05
C MET A 230 -5.24 10.91 -15.63
N SER A 231 -4.65 11.40 -14.54
CA SER A 231 -4.82 12.80 -14.10
C SER A 231 -4.25 13.82 -15.07
N GLY A 232 -3.15 13.49 -15.72
CA GLY A 232 -2.46 14.40 -16.61
C GLY A 232 -3.16 14.57 -17.96
N LEU A 233 -3.68 13.49 -18.53
CA LEU A 233 -4.13 13.43 -19.92
C LEU A 233 -5.65 13.23 -20.07
N TRP A 234 -6.28 12.46 -19.19
CA TRP A 234 -7.64 11.96 -19.42
C TRP A 234 -8.68 12.51 -18.45
N ILE A 235 -8.47 12.31 -17.16
CA ILE A 235 -9.40 12.67 -16.09
C ILE A 235 -9.29 14.16 -15.79
N GLN A 236 -10.45 14.76 -15.50
CA GLN A 236 -10.57 16.16 -15.08
C GLN A 236 -10.80 16.23 -13.58
N ALA A 237 -10.48 17.39 -13.01
CA ALA A 237 -10.77 17.68 -11.61
C ALA A 237 -12.28 17.54 -11.34
N PRO A 238 -12.71 16.78 -10.31
CA PRO A 238 -14.10 16.74 -9.90
C PRO A 238 -14.63 18.13 -9.54
N GLY A 239 -15.89 18.41 -9.90
CA GLY A 239 -16.57 19.62 -9.44
C GLY A 239 -16.63 19.66 -7.90
N GLY A 240 -16.28 20.80 -7.30
CA GLY A 240 -16.30 20.97 -5.85
C GLY A 240 -15.12 20.34 -5.09
N LEU A 241 -14.10 19.81 -5.77
CA LEU A 241 -12.88 19.34 -5.11
C LEU A 241 -12.11 20.53 -4.52
N GLU A 242 -12.02 20.59 -3.20
CA GLU A 242 -11.18 21.56 -2.49
C GLU A 242 -9.73 21.38 -2.93
N ARG A 243 -9.05 22.47 -3.33
CA ARG A 243 -7.62 22.45 -3.68
C ARG A 243 -6.78 22.79 -2.47
N SER A 244 -5.74 22.00 -2.24
CA SER A 244 -4.72 22.32 -1.23
C SER A 244 -3.46 22.91 -1.85
N GLY A 245 -3.22 22.62 -3.13
CA GLY A 245 -1.91 22.83 -3.72
C GLY A 245 -0.86 21.93 -3.07
N VAL A 246 0.39 22.07 -3.50
CA VAL A 246 1.53 21.38 -2.90
C VAL A 246 2.26 22.34 -1.97
N PRO A 247 2.84 21.88 -0.85
CA PRO A 247 3.61 22.76 0.01
C PRO A 247 4.72 23.48 -0.77
N GLU A 248 4.79 24.81 -0.62
CA GLU A 248 5.69 25.67 -1.41
C GLU A 248 7.17 25.53 -1.00
N SER A 249 7.41 25.09 0.24
CA SER A 249 8.72 24.84 0.83
C SER A 249 8.92 23.36 1.15
N ILE A 250 10.19 22.94 1.27
CA ILE A 250 10.53 21.59 1.70
C ILE A 250 10.00 21.38 3.11
N GLN A 251 9.22 20.31 3.29
CA GLN A 251 8.63 19.96 4.56
C GLN A 251 9.60 19.07 5.34
N TRP A 252 10.58 19.70 6.00
CA TRP A 252 11.68 18.98 6.66
C TRP A 252 11.25 17.93 7.68
N GLY A 253 10.11 18.13 8.37
CA GLY A 253 9.57 17.11 9.28
C GLY A 253 9.30 15.77 8.58
N TRP A 254 8.74 15.81 7.36
CA TRP A 254 8.49 14.60 6.56
C TRP A 254 9.78 14.02 5.97
N VAL A 255 10.73 14.86 5.58
CA VAL A 255 12.05 14.41 5.11
C VAL A 255 12.79 13.67 6.23
N VAL A 256 12.89 14.26 7.42
CA VAL A 256 13.53 13.64 8.57
C VAL A 256 12.81 12.35 8.95
N ALA A 257 11.47 12.36 9.02
CA ALA A 257 10.70 11.15 9.27
C ALA A 257 10.99 10.05 8.24
N SER A 258 11.03 10.39 6.94
CA SER A 258 11.34 9.41 5.88
C SER A 258 12.75 8.81 6.03
N ILE A 259 13.74 9.61 6.40
CA ILE A 259 15.11 9.15 6.62
C ILE A 259 15.17 8.23 7.85
N LEU A 260 14.53 8.61 8.95
CA LEU A 260 14.49 7.79 10.16
C LEU A 260 13.80 6.44 9.90
N LEU A 261 12.69 6.44 9.17
CA LEU A 261 11.98 5.22 8.79
C LEU A 261 12.80 4.36 7.80
N LEU A 262 13.55 4.98 6.90
CA LEU A 262 14.48 4.28 6.01
C LEU A 262 15.58 3.57 6.79
N VAL A 263 16.22 4.27 7.74
CA VAL A 263 17.22 3.70 8.66
C VAL A 263 16.59 2.57 9.48
N PHE A 264 15.38 2.79 10.01
CA PHE A 264 14.66 1.77 10.78
C PHE A 264 14.32 0.53 9.93
N SER A 265 13.87 0.69 8.68
CA SER A 265 13.68 -0.41 7.74
C SER A 265 14.96 -1.24 7.60
N ILE A 266 16.09 -0.59 7.32
CA ILE A 266 17.35 -1.26 7.03
C ILE A 266 17.92 -1.98 8.25
N PHE A 267 17.96 -1.33 9.40
CA PHE A 267 18.67 -1.85 10.57
C PHE A 267 17.79 -2.61 11.55
N VAL A 268 16.47 -2.48 11.48
CA VAL A 268 15.55 -3.10 12.45
C VAL A 268 14.60 -4.09 11.78
N LEU A 269 13.89 -3.69 10.72
CA LEU A 269 12.87 -4.57 10.11
C LEU A 269 13.45 -5.58 9.12
N LEU A 270 14.44 -5.22 8.30
CA LEU A 270 15.04 -6.15 7.34
C LEU A 270 15.79 -7.33 7.99
N PRO A 271 16.54 -7.16 9.10
CA PRO A 271 17.20 -8.28 9.77
C PRO A 271 16.26 -9.26 10.48
N THR A 272 14.94 -8.99 10.48
CA THR A 272 13.90 -9.72 11.22
C THR A 272 14.00 -9.57 12.74
N ILE A 273 12.95 -9.03 13.35
CA ILE A 273 12.76 -9.02 14.80
C ILE A 273 12.24 -10.38 15.23
N GLN A 274 12.87 -11.00 16.23
CA GLN A 274 12.45 -12.25 16.84
C GLN A 274 11.74 -11.98 18.18
N PHE A 275 10.60 -12.63 18.41
CA PHE A 275 9.82 -12.52 19.65
C PHE A 275 9.92 -13.82 20.45
N SER A 276 10.39 -13.71 21.68
CA SER A 276 10.54 -14.82 22.64
C SER A 276 9.25 -15.18 23.35
#